data_AF-A0A6A4NKR7-F1
#
_entry.id   AF-A0A6A4NKR7-F1
#
_cell.length_a   1.000
_cell.length_b   1.000
_cell.length_c   1.000
_cell.angle_alpha   90.00
_cell.angle_beta   90.00
_cell.angle_gamma   90.00
#
_symmetry.space_group_name_H-M   'P 1'
#
loop_
_entity.id
_entity.type
_entity.pdbx_description
1 polymer ?
#
loop_
_entity_poly.entity_id
_entity_poly.type
_entity_poly.pdbx_seq_one_letter_code
_entity_poly.pdbx_strand_id
1 'polypeptide(L)' 'MPTVANEAFIHGGTKIKGTLFGHKRARINLTFQESPKCLPFLLLESAIPTRKLLRDMGVGLIRIALEYDNY' A
#
# COMPACT_ATOMS: atom_id res chain seq x y z
N MET A 1 25.02 0.37 15.50
CA MET A 1 24.48 1.63 14.94
C MET A 1 23.41 1.26 13.93
N PRO A 2 22.11 1.40 14.20
CA PRO A 2 21.10 1.16 13.18
C PRO A 2 21.10 2.35 12.22
N THR A 3 21.35 2.07 10.95
CA THR A 3 21.31 3.04 9.85
C THR A 3 19.89 3.60 9.75
N VAL A 4 19.73 4.89 10.00
CA VAL A 4 18.45 5.60 9.86
C VAL A 4 18.07 5.51 8.38
N ALA A 5 17.08 4.67 8.08
CA ALA A 5 16.51 4.56 6.74
C ALA A 5 16.07 5.96 6.31
N ASN A 6 16.53 6.36 5.12
CA ASN A 6 16.16 7.60 4.42
C ASN A 6 14.65 7.86 4.57
N GLU A 7 14.29 8.73 5.51
CA GLU A 7 12.95 9.27 5.60
C GLU A 7 12.91 10.46 4.65
N ALA A 8 12.51 10.19 3.41
CA ALA A 8 12.10 11.25 2.49
C ALA A 8 11.02 12.08 3.21
N PHE A 9 11.40 13.28 3.68
CA PHE A 9 10.47 14.26 4.22
C PHE A 9 9.64 14.80 3.07
N ILE A 10 8.46 14.21 2.86
CA ILE A 10 7.43 14.82 2.02
C ILE A 10 6.91 16.03 2.81
N HIS A 11 7.31 17.24 2.41
CA HIS A 11 6.94 18.47 3.11
C HIS A 11 5.41 18.65 3.12
N GLY A 12 4.82 18.69 4.33
CA GLY A 12 3.48 19.23 4.57
C GLY A 12 2.34 18.23 4.88
N GLY A 13 2.58 16.91 4.94
CA GLY A 13 1.50 15.93 5.17
C GLY A 13 1.86 14.78 6.12
N THR A 14 0.84 14.12 6.68
CA THR A 14 1.01 12.93 7.51
C THR A 14 1.54 11.76 6.67
N LYS A 15 2.71 11.23 7.05
CA LYS A 15 3.30 10.07 6.40
C LYS A 15 2.52 8.82 6.80
N ILE A 16 1.91 8.16 5.81
CA ILE A 16 1.19 6.90 6.00
C ILE A 16 1.94 5.80 5.23
N LYS A 17 2.01 4.60 5.80
CA LYS A 17 2.51 3.40 5.13
C LYS A 17 1.36 2.58 4.59
N GLY A 18 1.39 2.33 3.28
CA GLY A 18 0.53 1.38 2.60
C GLY A 18 1.24 0.02 2.42
N THR A 19 0.59 -1.09 2.75
CA THR A 19 1.11 -2.44 2.50
C THR A 19 0.14 -3.24 1.64
N LEU A 20 0.60 -3.73 0.49
CA LEU A 20 -0.11 -4.70 -0.35
C LEU A 20 0.36 -6.12 -0.03
N PHE A 21 -0.56 -7.02 0.33
CA PHE A 21 -0.25 -8.41 0.66
C PHE A 21 -1.37 -9.36 0.25
N GLY A 22 -1.02 -10.62 -0.02
CA GLY A 22 -1.99 -11.63 -0.42
C GLY A 22 -1.33 -12.92 -0.90
N HIS A 23 -2.09 -14.01 -0.87
CA HIS A 23 -1.62 -15.31 -1.39
C HIS A 23 -1.88 -15.41 -2.90
N LYS A 24 -1.03 -16.16 -3.61
CA LYS A 24 -1.12 -16.34 -5.09
C LYS A 24 -2.51 -16.79 -5.59
N ARG A 25 -3.26 -17.54 -4.78
CA ARG A 25 -4.60 -18.07 -5.09
C ARG A 25 -5.75 -17.34 -4.37
N ALA A 26 -5.46 -16.22 -3.71
CA ALA A 26 -6.43 -15.39 -3.01
C ALA A 26 -6.50 -13.99 -3.62
N ARG A 27 -7.43 -13.17 -3.11
CA ARG A 27 -7.52 -11.74 -3.41
C ARG A 27 -6.42 -10.96 -2.70
N ILE A 28 -6.05 -9.80 -3.26
CA ILE A 28 -5.04 -8.94 -2.63
C ILE A 28 -5.71 -8.07 -1.55
N ASN A 29 -4.99 -7.83 -0.47
CA ASN A 29 -5.36 -6.90 0.58
C ASN A 29 -4.42 -5.71 0.57
N LEU A 30 -4.97 -4.53 0.86
CA LEU A 30 -4.25 -3.27 1.02
C LEU A 30 -4.54 -2.73 2.42
N THR A 31 -3.49 -2.44 3.19
CA THR A 31 -3.62 -1.79 4.50
C THR A 31 -2.93 -0.46 4.57
N PHE A 32 -3.46 0.44 5.41
CA PHE A 32 -2.84 1.71 5.75
C PHE A 32 -2.59 1.82 7.26
N GLN A 33 -1.42 2.30 7.63
CA GLN A 33 -0.95 2.46 9.01
C GLN A 33 0.07 3.59 9.11
N GLU A 34 0.13 4.29 10.25
CA GLU A 34 1.12 5.35 10.48
C GLU A 34 2.55 4.78 10.52
N SER A 35 2.72 3.63 11.17
CA SER A 35 3.99 2.91 11.23
C SER A 35 3.78 1.39 11.17
N PRO A 36 4.80 0.58 10.81
CA PRO A 36 4.69 -0.88 10.78
C PRO A 36 4.54 -1.51 12.17
N LYS A 37 4.68 -0.72 13.24
CA LYS A 37 4.54 -1.16 14.63
C LYS A 37 3.12 -0.96 15.17
N CYS A 38 2.25 -0.33 14.39
CA CYS A 38 0.87 -0.03 14.77
C CYS A 38 -0.10 -0.96 14.07
N LEU A 39 -1.32 -1.07 14.60
CA LEU A 39 -2.40 -1.74 13.89
C LEU A 39 -2.83 -0.91 12.68
N PRO A 40 -3.24 -1.56 11.56
CA PRO A 40 -3.79 -0.86 10.42
C PRO A 40 -5.13 -0.21 10.78
N PHE A 41 -5.30 1.05 10.39
CA PHE A 41 -6.55 1.78 10.57
C PHE A 41 -7.51 1.59 9.39
N LEU A 42 -7.02 1.06 8.26
CA LEU A 42 -7.81 0.72 7.08
C LEU A 42 -7.29 -0.58 6.48
N LEU A 43 -8.21 -1.49 6.15
CA LEU A 43 -7.98 -2.74 5.43
C LEU A 43 -8.98 -2.84 4.28
N LEU A 44 -8.48 -2.99 3.07
CA LEU A 44 -9.27 -3.12 1.84
C LEU A 44 -8.93 -4.44 1.17
N GLU A 45 -9.95 -5.20 0.77
CA GLU A 45 -9.78 -6.39 -0.07
C GLU A 45 -10.16 -6.04 -1.51
N SER A 46 -9.26 -6.28 -2.46
CA SER A 46 -9.54 -6.08 -3.88
C SER A 46 -10.37 -7.22 -4.45
N ALA A 47 -11.29 -6.95 -5.38
CA ALA A 47 -11.99 -7.98 -6.13
C ALA A 47 -11.09 -8.78 -7.10
N ILE A 48 -9.82 -8.38 -7.28
CA ILE A 48 -8.89 -8.99 -8.25
C ILE A 48 -8.03 -10.07 -7.57
N PRO A 49 -7.93 -11.28 -8.15
CA PRO A 49 -6.97 -12.29 -7.67
C PRO A 49 -5.52 -11.78 -7.73
N THR A 50 -4.74 -12.05 -6.69
CA THR A 50 -3.35 -11.58 -6.53
C THR A 50 -2.48 -11.88 -7.75
N ARG A 51 -2.59 -13.09 -8.31
CA ARG A 51 -1.83 -13.49 -9.52
C ARG A 51 -2.14 -12.63 -10.74
N LYS A 52 -3.42 -12.28 -10.94
CA LYS A 52 -3.84 -11.44 -12.06
C LYS A 52 -3.32 -10.02 -11.89
N LEU A 53 -3.48 -9.46 -10.70
CA LEU A 53 -2.97 -8.12 -10.39
C LEU A 53 -1.46 -8.01 -10.61
N LEU A 54 -0.66 -8.95 -10.09
CA LEU A 54 0.80 -8.94 -10.27
C LEU A 54 1.21 -9.03 -11.74
N ARG A 55 0.53 -9.87 -12.52
CA ARG A 55 0.76 -9.97 -13.96
C ARG A 55 0.47 -8.65 -14.66
N ASP A 56 -0.71 -8.10 -14.42
CA ASP A 56 -1.19 -6.90 -15.10
C ASP A 56 -0.38 -5.66 -14.67
N MET A 57 0.09 -5.59 -13.42
CA MET A 57 1.08 -4.61 -12.97
C MET A 57 2.43 -4.75 -13.67
N GLY A 58 2.92 -5.99 -13.85
CA GLY A 58 4.21 -6.25 -14.50
C GLY A 58 4.25 -5.82 -15.97
N VAL A 59 3.11 -5.80 -16.65
CA VAL A 59 2.97 -5.29 -18.03
C VAL A 59 2.45 -3.85 -18.11
N GLY A 60 2.24 -3.18 -16.97
CA GLY A 60 1.83 -1.78 -16.90
C GLY A 60 0.35 -1.50 -17.23
N LEU A 61 -0.52 -2.52 -17.20
CA LEU A 61 -1.95 -2.38 -17.50
C LEU A 61 -2.79 -1.86 -16.32
N ILE A 62 -2.27 -1.96 -15.09
CA ILE A 62 -2.98 -1.52 -13.88
C ILE A 62 -2.12 -0.51 -13.11
N ARG A 63 -2.76 0.54 -12.60
CA ARG A 63 -2.21 1.52 -11.65
C ARG A 63 -3.10 1.59 -10.42
N ILE A 64 -2.50 1.81 -9.26
CA ILE A 64 -3.22 2.08 -8.01
C ILE A 64 -2.89 3.52 -7.63
N ALA A 65 -3.93 4.34 -7.49
CA ALA A 65 -3.83 5.72 -7.02
C ALA A 65 -4.64 5.87 -5.74
N LEU A 66 -4.16 6.71 -4.84
CA LEU A 66 -4.87 7.14 -3.65
C LEU A 66 -5.07 8.65 -3.78
N GLU A 67 -6.31 9.09 -3.73
CA GLU A 67 -6.67 10.50 -3.72
C GLU A 67 -7.17 10.87 -2.33
N TYR A 68 -6.88 12.09 -1.90
CA TYR A 68 -7.34 12.64 -0.64
C TYR A 68 -8.01 13.98 -0.93
N ASP A 69 -9.19 14.19 -0.35
CA ASP A 69 -9.96 15.43 -0.47
C ASP A 69 -9.96 16.14 0.89
N ASN A 70 -9.55 17.40 0.91
CA ASN A 70 -9.54 18.25 2.11
C ASN A 70 -10.77 19.17 2.04
N TYR A 71 -11.81 18.86 2.81
CA TYR A 71 -12.95 19.76 3.03
C TYR A 71 -12.63 20.83 4.08
#